data_AF-A0A3B9IR25-F1
#
_entry.id   AF-A0A3B9IR25-F1
#
_cell.length_a   1.000
_cell.length_b   1.000
_cell.length_c   1.000
_cell.angle_alpha   90.00
_cell.angle_beta   90.00
_cell.angle_gamma   90.00
#
_symmetry.space_group_name_H-M   'P 1'
#
loop_
_entity.id
_entity.type
_entity.pdbx_description
1 polymer ?
#
loop_
_entity_poly.entity_id
_entity_poly.type
_entity_poly.pdbx_seq_one_letter_code
_entity_poly.pdbx_strand_id
1 'polypeptide(L)'
;TDGGAITVITCRDFATIATGRPLLVMDDADALGAPEVTLSAPAPGHLAYLLYTSGTTGRPKGVMVDHAALLNRLVWQWHALGHRH
;
A
#
# COMPACT_ATOMS: atom_id res chain seq x y z
N THR A 1 6.83 -11.75 7.87
CA THR A 1 5.71 -12.11 6.98
C THR A 1 5.85 -11.25 5.74
N ASP A 2 6.40 -11.85 4.70
CA ASP A 2 6.94 -11.16 3.54
C ASP A 2 5.84 -11.04 2.48
N GLY A 3 4.97 -10.03 2.62
CA GLY A 3 3.72 -9.87 1.85
C GLY A 3 3.89 -9.55 0.36
N GLY A 4 5.01 -9.90 -0.27
CA GLY A 4 5.25 -9.71 -1.70
C GLY A 4 5.31 -8.24 -2.17
N ALA A 5 5.21 -7.26 -1.28
CA ALA A 5 5.30 -5.85 -1.67
C ALA A 5 6.66 -5.54 -2.30
N ILE A 6 6.63 -5.06 -3.54
CA ILE A 6 7.79 -4.75 -4.37
C ILE A 6 8.40 -3.38 -4.03
N THR A 7 7.62 -2.47 -3.44
CA THR A 7 8.05 -1.13 -3.03
C THR A 7 7.13 -0.66 -1.91
N VAL A 8 7.69 0.01 -0.91
CA VAL A 8 6.93 0.60 0.21
C VAL A 8 6.91 2.11 0.03
N ILE A 9 5.72 2.71 0.11
CA ILE A 9 5.56 4.17 0.15
C ILE A 9 5.21 4.54 1.60
N THR A 10 5.93 5.49 2.18
CA THR A 10 5.72 5.91 3.57
C THR A 10 6.08 7.39 3.79
N CYS A 11 5.86 7.91 5.00
CA CYS A 11 6.31 9.25 5.41
C CYS A 11 7.58 9.15 6.28
N ARG A 12 8.31 10.25 6.50
CA ARG A 12 9.62 10.23 7.18
C ARG A 12 9.56 9.57 8.56
N ASP A 13 8.47 9.78 9.28
CA ASP A 13 8.23 9.24 10.63
C ASP A 13 8.15 7.71 10.67
N PHE A 14 7.91 7.06 9.54
CA PHE A 14 7.73 5.61 9.44
C PHE A 14 8.73 4.93 8.48
N ALA A 15 9.71 5.68 7.97
CA ALA A 15 10.72 5.18 7.03
C ALA A 15 11.50 3.95 7.57
N THR A 16 11.70 3.87 8.88
CA THR A 16 12.46 2.78 9.53
C THR A 16 11.72 1.44 9.59
N ILE A 17 10.40 1.43 9.32
CA ILE A 17 9.57 0.22 9.36
C ILE A 17 9.81 -0.64 8.11
N ALA A 18 10.29 -0.05 7.01
CA ALA A 18 10.45 -0.68 5.71
C ALA A 18 11.91 -1.07 5.41
N THR A 19 12.54 -1.86 6.28
CA THR A 19 13.92 -2.32 6.05
C THR A 19 13.97 -3.45 5.00
N GLY A 20 14.96 -3.39 4.10
CA GLY A 20 15.22 -4.46 3.11
C GLY A 20 14.40 -4.43 1.82
N ARG A 21 13.64 -3.35 1.55
CA ARG A 21 12.88 -3.15 0.30
C ARG A 21 13.03 -1.73 -0.25
N PRO A 22 12.84 -1.51 -1.56
CA PRO A 22 12.77 -0.17 -2.12
C PRO A 22 11.72 0.68 -1.38
N LEU A 23 12.14 1.86 -0.91
CA LEU A 23 11.34 2.77 -0.08
C LEU A 23 11.20 4.12 -0.78
N LEU A 24 9.96 4.58 -0.97
CA LEU A 24 9.64 5.95 -1.39
C LEU A 24 9.09 6.72 -0.19
N VAL A 25 9.79 7.80 0.20
CA VAL A 25 9.31 8.71 1.25
C VAL A 25 8.53 9.84 0.59
N MET A 26 7.22 9.91 0.87
CA MET A 26 6.28 10.79 0.18
C MET A 26 6.47 12.28 0.51
N ASP A 27 7.05 12.58 1.67
CA ASP A 27 7.26 13.96 2.16
C ASP A 27 8.69 14.47 1.91
N ASP A 28 9.44 13.78 1.06
CA ASP A 28 10.75 14.22 0.59
C ASP A 28 10.66 14.58 -0.90
N ALA A 29 10.37 15.85 -1.19
CA ALA A 29 10.22 16.35 -2.54
C ALA A 29 11.50 16.21 -3.38
N ASP A 30 12.66 16.13 -2.72
CA ASP A 30 13.97 15.92 -3.35
C ASP A 30 14.27 14.43 -3.61
N ALA A 31 13.41 13.50 -3.14
CA ALA A 31 13.52 12.07 -3.43
C ALA A 31 13.13 11.70 -4.88
N LEU A 32 12.75 12.68 -5.71
CA LEU A 32 12.51 12.52 -7.15
C LEU A 32 13.81 12.40 -7.96
N GLY A 33 14.78 11.63 -7.45
CA GLY A 33 15.79 10.95 -8.24
C GLY A 33 15.40 9.49 -8.52
N ALA A 34 14.10 9.19 -8.46
CA ALA A 34 13.60 7.83 -8.63
C ALA A 34 14.04 7.30 -10.00
N PRO A 35 14.70 6.13 -10.07
CA PRO A 35 14.96 5.51 -11.36
C PRO A 35 13.64 5.39 -12.12
N GLU A 36 13.68 5.49 -13.45
CA GLU A 36 12.51 5.24 -14.28
C GLU A 36 12.16 3.74 -14.16
N VAL A 37 11.42 3.42 -13.10
CA VAL A 37 10.96 2.06 -12.83
C VAL A 37 9.74 1.83 -13.69
N THR A 38 9.90 1.02 -14.72
CA THR A 38 8.73 0.44 -15.40
C THR A 38 8.07 -0.53 -14.43
N LEU A 39 6.97 -0.10 -13.81
CA LEU A 39 6.17 -0.96 -12.95
C LEU A 39 5.28 -1.86 -13.81
N SER A 40 5.49 -3.17 -13.71
CA SER A 40 4.54 -4.14 -14.24
C SER A 40 3.22 -4.02 -13.49
N ALA A 41 2.09 -4.16 -14.21
CA ALA A 41 0.78 -4.19 -13.59
C ALA A 41 0.70 -5.31 -12.53
N PRO A 42 0.19 -5.03 -11.32
CA PRO A 42 0.11 -6.03 -10.27
C PRO A 42 -0.94 -7.10 -10.62
N ALA A 43 -0.67 -8.35 -10.26
CA ALA A 43 -1.66 -9.40 -10.33
C ALA A 43 -2.74 -9.19 -9.24
N PRO A 44 -3.98 -9.67 -9.43
CA PRO A 44 -5.07 -9.43 -8.48
C PRO A 44 -4.79 -9.86 -7.03
N GLY A 45 -3.99 -10.92 -6.84
CA GLY A 45 -3.59 -11.41 -5.51
C GLY A 45 -2.37 -10.70 -4.89
N HIS A 46 -1.75 -9.74 -5.58
CA HIS A 46 -0.67 -8.94 -4.98
C HIS A 46 -1.25 -7.96 -3.96
N LEU A 47 -0.48 -7.66 -2.91
CA LEU A 47 -0.88 -6.65 -1.93
C LEU A 47 -0.93 -5.27 -2.55
N ALA A 48 -2.08 -4.60 -2.40
CA ALA A 48 -2.26 -3.19 -2.72
C ALA A 48 -1.78 -2.31 -1.55
N TYR A 49 -2.06 -2.70 -0.30
CA TYR A 49 -1.60 -1.98 0.88
C TYR A 49 -1.57 -2.83 2.17
N LEU A 50 -0.85 -2.32 3.17
CA LEU A 50 -0.81 -2.82 4.54
C LEU A 50 -1.10 -1.67 5.51
N LEU A 51 -2.18 -1.77 6.29
CA LEU A 51 -2.46 -0.84 7.38
C LEU A 51 -2.18 -1.48 8.72
N TYR A 52 -1.56 -0.73 9.63
CA TYR A 52 -1.43 -1.12 11.02
C TYR A 52 -2.50 -0.46 11.87
N THR A 53 -3.14 -1.23 12.74
CA THR A 53 -4.05 -0.71 13.76
C THR A 53 -3.46 -0.90 15.14
N SER A 54 -3.73 0.04 16.06
CA SER A 54 -3.32 -0.10 17.44
C SER A 54 -4.04 -1.30 18.07
N GLY A 55 -3.25 -2.30 18.49
CA GLY A 55 -3.77 -3.47 19.18
C GLY A 55 -3.94 -3.17 20.67
N THR A 56 -5.04 -3.63 21.27
CA THR A 56 -5.27 -3.55 22.73
C THR A 56 -4.20 -4.30 23.54
N THR A 57 -3.45 -5.19 22.92
CA THR A 57 -2.33 -5.95 23.49
C THR A 57 -0.98 -5.24 23.37
N GLY A 58 -0.95 -3.98 22.93
CA GLY A 58 0.27 -3.17 22.76
C GLY A 58 1.10 -3.51 21.51
N ARG A 59 0.74 -4.56 20.76
CA ARG A 59 1.37 -4.91 19.48
C ARG A 59 0.43 -4.55 18.32
N PRO A 60 0.85 -3.67 17.39
CA PRO A 60 0.06 -3.34 16.21
C PRO A 60 -0.26 -4.57 15.35
N LYS A 61 -1.49 -4.66 14.85
CA LYS A 61 -1.89 -5.72 13.91
C LYS A 61 -1.84 -5.18 12.49
N GLY A 62 -1.15 -5.89 11.61
CA GLY A 62 -1.09 -5.57 10.18
C GLY A 62 -2.29 -6.17 9.44
N VAL A 63 -3.03 -5.34 8.71
CA VAL A 63 -4.11 -5.72 7.80
C VAL A 63 -3.59 -5.59 6.38
N MET A 64 -3.37 -6.74 5.73
CA MET A 64 -2.94 -6.83 4.34
C MET A 64 -4.17 -6.87 3.42
N VAL A 65 -4.21 -6.03 2.40
CA VAL A 65 -5.29 -5.98 1.41
C VAL A 65 -4.71 -6.13 0.02
N ASP A 66 -5.24 -7.07 -0.76
CA ASP A 66 -4.85 -7.30 -2.15
C ASP A 66 -5.62 -6.40 -3.13
N HIS A 67 -5.12 -6.33 -4.37
CA HIS A 67 -5.73 -5.53 -5.43
C HIS A 67 -7.16 -6.00 -5.76
N ALA A 68 -7.44 -7.30 -5.72
CA ALA A 68 -8.77 -7.85 -6.01
C ALA A 68 -9.82 -7.39 -4.99
N ALA A 69 -9.51 -7.49 -3.70
CA ALA A 69 -10.36 -7.07 -2.59
C ALA A 69 -10.60 -5.56 -2.62
N LEU A 70 -9.56 -4.77 -2.92
CA LEU A 70 -9.68 -3.33 -3.10
C LEU A 70 -10.61 -2.98 -4.27
N LEU A 71 -10.43 -3.59 -5.44
CA LEU A 71 -11.28 -3.33 -6.61
C LEU A 71 -12.72 -3.73 -6.34
N ASN A 72 -12.96 -4.89 -5.74
CA ASN A 72 -14.31 -5.32 -5.35
C ASN A 72 -14.98 -4.28 -4.42
N ARG A 73 -14.23 -3.76 -3.44
CA ARG A 73 -14.72 -2.72 -2.53
C ARG A 73 -15.06 -1.42 -3.25
N LEU A 74 -14.20 -0.95 -4.16
CA LEU A 74 -14.36 0.30 -4.89
C LEU A 74 -15.51 0.22 -5.90
N VAL A 75 -15.64 -0.90 -6.62
CA VAL A 75 -16.74 -1.14 -7.57
C VAL A 75 -18.07 -1.12 -6.83
N TRP A 76 -18.18 -1.81 -5.70
CA TRP A 76 -19.38 -1.72 -4.87
C TRP A 76 -19.66 -0.28 -4.43
N GLN A 77 -18.63 0.46 -4.00
CA GLN A 77 -18.74 1.83 -3.51
C GLN A 77 -19.26 2.77 -4.59
N TRP A 78 -18.72 2.62 -5.80
CA TRP A 78 -19.09 3.35 -6.99
C TRP A 78 -20.56 3.16 -7.33
N HIS A 79 -21.03 1.91 -7.32
CA HIS A 79 -22.44 1.59 -7.55
C HIS A 79 -23.35 2.07 -6.42
N ALA A 80 -22.94 1.90 -5.16
CA ALA A 80 -23.74 2.28 -3.99
C ALA A 80 -23.90 3.80 -3.86
N LEU A 81 -22.91 4.58 -4.30
CA LEU A 81 -22.93 6.04 -4.30
C LEU A 81 -23.61 6.65 -5.54
N GLY A 82 -24.22 5.83 -6.39
CA GLY A 82 -25.06 6.29 -7.48
C GLY A 82 -24.29 6.76 -8.72
N HIS A 83 -22.99 6.48 -8.82
CA HIS A 83 -22.24 6.68 -10.05
C HIS A 83 -22.60 5.55 -11.03
N ARG A 84 -23.64 5.79 -11.83
CA ARG A 84 -24.10 4.90 -12.90
C ARG A 84 -23.68 5.53 -14.23
N HIS A 85 -22.67 4.94 -14.86
CA HIS A 85 -22.47 5.06 -16.30
C HIS A 85 -22.67 3.68 -16.90
#